data_AF-A0A9D0LK58-F1
#
_entry.id   AF-A0A9D0LK58-F1
#
_cell.length_a   1.000
_cell.length_b   1.000
_cell.length_c   1.000
_cell.angle_alpha   90.00
_cell.angle_beta   90.00
_cell.angle_gamma   90.00
#
_symmetry.space_group_name_H-M   'P 1'
#
loop_
_entity.id
_entity.type
_entity.pdbx_description
1 polymer ?
#
loop_
_entity_poly.entity_id
_entity_poly.type
_entity_poly.pdbx_seq_one_letter_code
_entity_poly.pdbx_strand_id
1 'polypeptide(L)'
;VRWAAEGPGTCGLVVGATHPADLARLRQIAPTLPFLIPGVGAQGGDLEATVRFGPTHEGIGPIVNVSRAVLYASTGEDFARAARTVAEGLRATIASLQGPA
;
A
#
# COMPACT_ATOMS: atom_id res chain seq x y z
N VAL A 1 -5.74 7.46 -6.80
CA VAL A 1 -5.16 7.97 -5.53
C VAL A 1 -4.51 9.34 -5.77
N ARG A 2 -5.00 10.43 -5.16
CA ARG A 2 -4.55 11.82 -5.43
C ARG A 2 -3.28 12.24 -4.66
N TRP A 3 -2.23 11.41 -4.62
CA TRP A 3 -0.94 11.81 -4.01
C TRP A 3 -0.20 12.88 -4.80
N ALA A 4 -0.37 12.89 -6.12
CA ALA A 4 0.46 13.70 -7.01
C ALA A 4 0.14 15.21 -6.97
N ALA A 5 -0.88 15.64 -6.21
CA ALA A 5 -1.40 17.00 -6.33
C ALA A 5 -1.34 17.86 -5.05
N GLU A 6 -1.56 17.31 -3.84
CA GLU A 6 -2.03 18.16 -2.71
C GLU A 6 -1.55 17.74 -1.30
N GLY A 7 -0.36 17.15 -1.13
CA GLY A 7 0.12 16.82 0.22
C GLY A 7 0.89 17.94 0.92
N PRO A 8 0.44 18.53 2.05
CA PRO A 8 1.32 19.26 2.97
C PRO A 8 2.28 18.26 3.62
N GLY A 9 3.37 17.95 2.92
CA GLY A 9 4.28 16.82 3.17
C GLY A 9 5.25 17.01 4.34
N THR A 10 4.80 17.49 5.50
CA THR A 10 5.69 17.67 6.67
C THR A 10 5.65 16.51 7.66
N CYS A 11 4.65 15.62 7.61
CA CYS A 11 4.54 14.46 8.51
C CYS A 11 3.67 13.32 7.92
N GLY A 12 3.97 12.08 8.28
CA GLY A 12 3.20 10.88 7.94
C GLY A 12 3.46 9.76 8.95
N LEU A 13 2.69 8.66 8.88
CA LEU A 13 2.82 7.52 9.80
C LEU A 13 3.29 6.26 9.07
N VAL A 14 4.18 5.50 9.70
CA VAL A 14 4.50 4.14 9.27
C VAL A 14 3.59 3.18 10.03
N VAL A 15 2.74 2.44 9.32
CA VAL A 15 1.72 1.58 9.92
C VAL A 15 1.83 0.17 9.34
N GLY A 16 2.00 -0.83 10.20
CA GLY A 16 2.03 -2.23 9.77
C GLY A 16 0.66 -2.73 9.32
N ALA A 17 0.63 -3.57 8.27
CA ALA A 17 -0.61 -4.16 7.74
C ALA A 17 -1.07 -5.45 8.45
N THR A 18 -0.39 -5.90 9.51
CA THR A 18 -0.66 -7.20 10.14
C THR A 18 -1.83 -7.19 11.13
N HIS A 19 -2.30 -6.01 11.54
CA HIS A 19 -3.39 -5.85 12.50
C HIS A 19 -4.48 -4.91 11.93
N PRO A 20 -5.50 -5.44 11.23
CA PRO A 20 -6.54 -4.64 10.60
C PRO A 20 -7.28 -3.68 11.53
N ALA A 21 -7.54 -4.10 12.78
CA ALA A 21 -8.21 -3.28 13.78
C ALA A 21 -7.39 -2.03 14.16
N ASP A 22 -6.06 -2.18 14.24
CA ASP A 22 -5.16 -1.07 14.55
C ASP A 22 -5.08 -0.09 13.38
N LEU A 23 -5.06 -0.60 12.14
CA LEU A 23 -5.08 0.24 10.95
C LEU A 23 -6.35 1.11 10.90
N ALA A 24 -7.52 0.52 11.18
CA ALA A 24 -8.78 1.25 11.25
C ALA A 24 -8.77 2.30 12.38
N ARG A 25 -8.29 1.92 13.57
CA ARG A 25 -8.18 2.84 14.72
C ARG A 25 -7.23 4.01 14.44
N LEU A 26 -6.07 3.73 13.84
CA LEU A 26 -5.08 4.75 13.49
C LEU A 26 -5.62 5.72 12.45
N ARG A 27 -6.42 5.24 11.47
CA ARG A 27 -7.09 6.14 10.52
C ARG A 27 -8.06 7.10 11.21
N GLN A 28 -8.79 6.65 12.24
CA GLN A 28 -9.65 7.54 13.03
C GLN A 28 -8.85 8.59 13.82
N ILE A 29 -7.68 8.21 14.36
CA ILE A 29 -6.82 9.12 15.14
C ILE A 29 -6.10 10.13 14.23
N ALA A 30 -5.68 9.70 13.05
CA ALA A 30 -4.91 10.49 12.09
C ALA A 30 -5.63 10.55 10.73
N PRO A 31 -6.75 11.29 10.62
CA PRO A 31 -7.64 11.24 9.46
C PRO A 31 -7.01 11.79 8.16
N THR A 32 -6.07 12.73 8.28
CA THR A 32 -5.45 13.44 7.16
C THR A 32 -4.00 13.02 6.91
N LEU A 33 -3.32 12.39 7.89
CA LEU A 33 -1.92 12.01 7.72
C LEU A 33 -1.79 10.84 6.73
N PRO A 34 -0.85 10.92 5.78
CA PRO A 34 -0.58 9.81 4.89
C PRO A 34 0.07 8.64 5.63
N PHE A 35 -0.26 7.42 5.20
CA PHE A 35 0.34 6.19 5.73
C PHE A 35 1.36 5.60 4.75
N LEU A 36 2.50 5.19 5.28
CA LEU A 36 3.43 4.24 4.65
C LEU A 36 3.20 2.86 5.27
N ILE A 37 2.88 1.88 4.44
CA ILE A 37 2.52 0.53 4.87
C ILE A 37 3.58 -0.46 4.35
N PRO A 38 4.53 -0.90 5.19
CA PRO A 38 5.49 -1.92 4.82
C PRO A 38 4.91 -3.33 4.95
N GLY A 39 5.40 -4.25 4.11
CA GLY A 39 5.30 -5.68 4.40
C GLY A 39 4.01 -6.38 3.94
N VAL A 40 3.21 -5.75 3.09
CA VAL A 40 2.04 -6.41 2.47
C VAL A 40 2.50 -7.63 1.65
N GLY A 41 1.79 -8.74 1.80
CA GLY A 41 2.12 -10.03 1.16
C GLY A 41 3.16 -10.85 1.95
N ALA A 42 4.43 -10.45 1.91
CA ALA A 42 5.53 -11.26 2.46
C ALA A 42 5.53 -11.41 3.99
N GLN A 43 4.87 -10.50 4.72
CA GLN A 43 4.74 -10.55 6.18
C GLN A 43 3.31 -10.91 6.63
N GLY A 44 2.48 -11.42 5.71
CA GLY A 44 1.07 -11.72 6.00
C GLY A 44 0.21 -10.47 6.23
N GLY A 45 0.66 -9.31 5.76
CA GLY A 45 -0.12 -8.08 5.85
C GLY A 45 -1.43 -8.16 5.07
N ASP A 46 -2.52 -7.69 5.69
CA ASP A 46 -3.86 -7.69 5.13
C ASP A 46 -4.00 -6.57 4.09
N LEU A 47 -4.03 -6.98 2.82
CA LEU A 47 -4.15 -6.07 1.69
C LEU A 47 -5.56 -5.45 1.60
N GLU A 48 -6.60 -6.17 1.97
CA GLU A 48 -7.98 -5.67 1.95
C GLU A 48 -8.16 -4.57 2.99
N ALA A 49 -7.70 -4.80 4.23
CA ALA A 49 -7.69 -3.79 5.28
C ALA A 49 -6.85 -2.57 4.86
N THR A 50 -5.69 -2.81 4.23
CA THR A 50 -4.82 -1.75 3.70
C THR A 50 -5.54 -0.86 2.68
N VAL A 51 -6.28 -1.45 1.76
CA VAL A 51 -7.06 -0.71 0.76
C VAL A 51 -8.24 0.02 1.38
N ARG A 52 -8.91 -0.61 2.36
CA ARG A 52 -10.11 -0.07 3.00
C ARG A 52 -9.83 1.07 3.99
N PHE A 53 -8.80 0.93 4.81
CA PHE A 53 -8.50 1.87 5.93
C PHE A 53 -7.23 2.70 5.71
N GLY A 54 -6.41 2.34 4.72
CA GLY A 54 -5.20 3.07 4.37
C GLY A 54 -5.42 4.49 3.81
N PRO A 55 -6.47 4.78 3.02
CA PRO A 55 -6.70 6.14 2.52
C PRO A 55 -7.05 7.14 3.63
N THR A 56 -6.55 8.38 3.48
CA THR A 56 -7.03 9.53 4.24
C THR A 56 -8.50 9.79 3.96
N HIS A 57 -9.15 10.57 4.82
CA HIS A 57 -10.55 10.97 4.61
C HIS A 57 -10.77 11.77 3.32
N GLU A 58 -9.71 12.39 2.79
CA GLU A 58 -9.70 13.12 1.52
C GLU A 58 -9.45 12.20 0.30
N GLY A 59 -9.30 10.89 0.52
CA GLY A 59 -9.07 9.91 -0.55
C GLY A 59 -7.61 9.82 -1.03
N ILE A 60 -6.67 10.40 -0.27
CA ILE A 60 -5.24 10.18 -0.48
C ILE A 60 -4.90 8.81 0.13
N GLY A 61 -4.74 7.81 -0.72
CA GLY A 61 -4.44 6.41 -0.37
C GLY A 61 -3.14 6.23 0.41
N PRO A 62 -2.81 5.02 0.85
CA PRO A 62 -1.51 4.76 1.47
C PRO A 62 -0.42 4.56 0.40
N ILE A 63 0.85 4.67 0.81
CA ILE A 63 1.99 4.12 0.06
C ILE A 63 2.22 2.70 0.58
N VAL A 64 2.11 1.70 -0.29
CA VAL A 64 2.38 0.29 0.05
C VAL A 64 3.79 -0.06 -0.39
N ASN A 65 4.66 -0.41 0.57
CA ASN A 65 6.04 -0.81 0.28
C ASN A 65 6.14 -2.33 0.10
N VAL A 66 6.61 -2.74 -1.08
CA VAL A 66 6.88 -4.13 -1.44
C VAL A 66 8.25 -4.22 -2.12
N SER A 67 9.28 -4.58 -1.34
CA SER A 67 10.66 -4.65 -1.85
C SER A 67 11.07 -6.06 -2.26
N ARG A 68 11.21 -7.00 -1.33
CA ARG A 68 11.79 -8.33 -1.61
C ARG A 68 11.02 -9.13 -2.66
N ALA A 69 9.70 -9.08 -2.65
CA ALA A 69 8.89 -9.81 -3.64
C ALA A 69 9.11 -9.28 -5.07
N VAL A 70 9.39 -7.99 -5.23
CA VAL A 70 9.69 -7.37 -6.54
C VAL A 70 11.16 -7.57 -6.91
N LEU A 71 12.08 -7.26 -5.98
CA LEU A 71 13.52 -7.33 -6.22
C LEU A 71 14.02 -8.74 -6.49
N TYR A 72 13.42 -9.75 -5.84
CA TYR A 72 13.81 -11.16 -5.97
C TYR A 72 12.79 -11.99 -6.72
N ALA A 73 11.98 -11.35 -7.58
CA ALA A 73 11.02 -12.04 -8.45
C ALA A 73 11.71 -13.02 -9.42
N SER A 74 12.97 -12.75 -9.80
CA SER A 74 13.83 -13.66 -10.53
C SER A 74 15.30 -13.37 -10.21
N THR A 75 16.14 -14.40 -10.32
CA THR A 75 17.60 -14.31 -10.26
C THR A 75 18.26 -14.46 -11.64
N GLY A 76 17.47 -14.57 -12.71
CA GLY A 76 17.92 -14.74 -14.09
C GLY A 76 17.92 -13.45 -14.91
N GLU A 77 18.24 -13.56 -16.20
CA GLU A 77 18.28 -12.41 -17.13
C GLU A 77 16.92 -11.74 -17.36
N ASP A 78 15.83 -12.41 -16.96
CA ASP A 78 14.46 -11.90 -17.04
C ASP A 78 14.03 -11.04 -15.83
N PHE A 79 14.95 -10.72 -14.91
CA PHE A 79 14.67 -9.99 -13.65
C PHE A 79 13.79 -8.75 -13.84
N ALA A 80 14.04 -7.94 -14.87
CA ALA A 80 13.27 -6.73 -15.12
C ALA A 80 11.81 -7.03 -15.49
N ARG A 81 11.60 -8.08 -16.29
CA ARG A 81 10.27 -8.54 -16.67
C ARG A 81 9.55 -9.14 -15.48
N ALA A 82 10.23 -10.02 -14.72
CA ALA A 82 9.67 -10.64 -13.52
C ALA A 82 9.27 -9.62 -12.46
N ALA A 83 10.14 -8.64 -12.16
CA ALA A 83 9.85 -7.54 -11.23
C ALA A 83 8.62 -6.74 -11.66
N ARG A 84 8.52 -6.42 -12.95
CA ARG A 84 7.36 -5.73 -13.53
C ARG A 84 6.08 -6.56 -13.36
N THR A 85 6.11 -7.84 -13.68
CA THR A 85 4.94 -8.72 -13.54
C THR A 85 4.44 -8.77 -12.09
N VAL A 86 5.34 -8.87 -11.11
CA VAL A 86 4.95 -8.85 -9.69
C VAL A 86 4.33 -7.50 -9.30
N ALA A 87 4.93 -6.39 -9.72
CA ALA A 87 4.42 -5.06 -9.41
C ALA A 87 3.05 -4.79 -10.06
N GLU A 88 2.86 -5.18 -11.32
CA GLU A 88 1.59 -5.05 -12.05
C GLU A 88 0.51 -5.94 -11.44
N GLY A 89 0.85 -7.18 -11.05
CA GLY A 89 -0.07 -8.10 -10.37
C GLY A 89 -0.58 -7.52 -9.04
N LEU A 90 0.33 -7.02 -8.20
CA LEU A 90 -0.06 -6.37 -6.94
C LEU A 90 -0.95 -5.15 -7.17
N ARG A 91 -0.61 -4.31 -8.16
CA ARG A 91 -1.42 -3.15 -8.54
C ARG A 91 -2.82 -3.58 -8.97
N ALA A 92 -2.94 -4.64 -9.76
CA ALA A 92 -4.23 -5.17 -10.20
C ALA A 92 -5.07 -5.66 -9.02
N THR A 93 -4.46 -6.37 -8.05
CA THR A 93 -5.16 -6.79 -6.82
C THR A 93 -5.63 -5.60 -5.99
N ILE A 94 -4.80 -4.56 -5.84
CA ILE A 94 -5.21 -3.32 -5.16
C ILE A 94 -6.40 -2.69 -5.89
N ALA A 95 -6.35 -2.61 -7.22
CA ALA A 95 -7.42 -2.02 -8.01
C ALA A 95 -8.74 -2.82 -7.88
N SER A 96 -8.69 -4.15 -7.85
CA SER A 96 -9.90 -4.98 -7.67
C SER A 96 -10.56 -4.78 -6.30
N LEU A 97 -9.79 -4.40 -5.28
CA LEU A 97 -10.30 -4.14 -3.92
C LEU A 97 -10.87 -2.72 -3.75
N GLN A 98 -10.56 -1.79 -4.66
CA GLN A 98 -11.00 -0.39 -4.57
C GLN A 98 -12.45 -0.16 -5.06
N GLY A 99 -13.12 -1.17 -5.61
CA GLY A 99 -14.44 -1.02 -6.24
C GLY A 99 -14.41 -0.23 -7.55
N PRO A 100 -15.50 -0.22 -8.35
CA PRO A 100 -15.59 0.64 -9.52
C PRO A 100 -15.60 2.11 -9.09
N ALA A 101 -14.79 2.92 -9.78
CA ALA A 101 -14.67 4.37 -9.58
C ALA A 101 -15.97 5.12 -9.92
#